data_AF-F4PUC0-F1
#
_entry.id   AF-F4PUC0-F1
#
_cell.length_a   1.000
_cell.length_b   1.000
_cell.length_c   1.000
_cell.angle_alpha   90.00
_cell.angle_beta   90.00
_cell.angle_gamma   90.00
#
_symmetry.space_group_name_H-M   'P 1'
#
loop_
_entity.id
_entity.type
_entity.pdbx_description
1 polymer ?
#
loop_
_entity_poly.entity_id
_entity_poly.type
_entity_poly.pdbx_seq_one_letter_code
_entity_poly.pdbx_strand_id
1 'polypeptide(L)'
;MTCTERAMDTASSGGFLDIVMFLHENRTEGCTTKAMDDSAAHGHLDIVKFLHENRTEGCSSCAFNSAAQNGFLDTVKFLHKYYPDLNCSAKALYYNASDMVQFHDVLEFLLTNKMTFASHITTKILIEYKYQHYYECHSLLKKHFISLNQSKK
;
A
#
# COMPACT_ATOMS: atom_id res chain seq x y z
N MET A 1 -33.49 8.40 13.87
CA MET A 1 -32.46 7.62 13.14
C MET A 1 -31.29 8.54 12.89
N THR A 2 -30.13 8.21 13.42
CA THR A 2 -28.88 8.92 13.14
C THR A 2 -28.38 8.52 11.75
N CYS A 3 -27.96 9.48 10.94
CA CYS A 3 -27.18 9.16 9.75
C CYS A 3 -25.85 8.52 10.18
N THR A 4 -25.27 7.71 9.30
CA THR A 4 -24.04 6.95 9.62
C THR A 4 -22.91 7.36 8.70
N GLU A 5 -21.68 7.10 9.14
CA GLU A 5 -20.41 7.30 8.40
C GLU A 5 -20.36 6.54 7.05
N ARG A 6 -21.25 5.55 6.88
CA ARG A 6 -21.31 4.68 5.69
C ARG A 6 -21.41 5.43 4.37
N ALA A 7 -22.04 6.61 4.35
CA ALA A 7 -22.18 7.37 3.11
C ALA A 7 -20.81 7.80 2.56
N MET A 8 -19.94 8.34 3.42
CA MET A 8 -18.61 8.78 3.01
C MET A 8 -17.67 7.59 2.79
N ASP A 9 -17.78 6.53 3.60
CA ASP A 9 -17.02 5.29 3.37
C ASP A 9 -17.33 4.69 1.99
N THR A 10 -18.61 4.59 1.63
CA THR A 10 -19.02 4.03 0.33
C THR A 10 -18.61 4.94 -0.83
N ALA A 11 -18.74 6.26 -0.67
CA ALA A 11 -18.31 7.21 -1.68
C ALA A 11 -16.79 7.15 -1.92
N SER A 12 -16.01 7.00 -0.85
CA SER A 12 -14.55 6.88 -0.90
C SER A 12 -14.11 5.58 -1.57
N SER A 13 -14.77 4.48 -1.21
CA SER A 13 -14.55 3.15 -1.80
C SER A 13 -14.86 3.14 -3.31
N GLY A 14 -15.89 3.89 -3.73
CA GLY A 14 -16.30 3.98 -5.14
C GLY A 14 -15.55 5.00 -5.99
N GLY A 15 -14.60 5.77 -5.43
CA GLY A 15 -13.85 6.76 -6.20
C GLY A 15 -14.59 8.06 -6.49
N PHE A 16 -15.65 8.38 -5.74
CA PHE A 16 -16.48 9.56 -5.97
C PHE A 16 -16.00 10.77 -5.18
N LEU A 17 -14.87 11.37 -5.57
CA LEU A 17 -14.27 12.51 -4.86
C LEU A 17 -15.25 13.67 -4.62
N ASP A 18 -16.03 14.06 -5.64
CA ASP A 18 -17.01 15.15 -5.52
C ASP A 18 -18.06 14.87 -4.43
N ILE A 19 -18.48 13.61 -4.30
CA ILE A 19 -19.44 13.18 -3.28
C ILE A 19 -18.75 13.18 -1.90
N VAL A 20 -17.50 12.74 -1.81
CA VAL A 20 -16.72 12.78 -0.57
C VAL A 20 -16.56 14.22 -0.08
N MET A 21 -16.20 15.16 -0.97
CA MET A 21 -16.11 16.58 -0.65
C MET A 21 -17.45 17.16 -0.21
N PHE A 22 -18.53 16.88 -0.96
CA PHE A 22 -19.87 17.32 -0.60
C PHE A 22 -20.29 16.82 0.78
N LEU A 23 -20.08 15.52 1.06
CA LEU A 23 -20.39 14.92 2.36
C LEU A 23 -19.53 15.53 3.48
N HIS A 24 -18.25 15.81 3.21
CA HIS A 24 -17.37 16.45 4.19
C HIS A 24 -17.82 17.86 4.57
N GLU A 25 -18.23 18.67 3.58
CA GLU A 25 -18.65 20.06 3.80
C GLU A 25 -20.06 20.17 4.41
N ASN A 26 -20.96 19.24 4.08
CA ASN A 26 -22.39 19.37 4.40
C ASN A 26 -22.87 18.44 5.52
N ARG A 27 -22.02 17.50 5.99
CA ARG A 27 -22.38 16.50 6.98
C ARG A 27 -21.34 16.43 8.10
N THR A 28 -21.79 16.08 9.31
CA THR A 28 -20.94 16.05 10.51
C THR A 28 -20.58 14.64 10.94
N GLU A 29 -21.25 13.61 10.38
CA GLU A 29 -21.02 12.20 10.72
C GLU A 29 -19.60 11.74 10.38
N GLY A 30 -19.02 12.25 9.29
CA GLY A 30 -17.67 11.88 8.87
C GLY A 30 -17.57 10.52 8.19
N CYS A 31 -16.42 9.87 8.36
CA CYS A 31 -16.11 8.55 7.84
C CYS A 31 -15.47 7.66 8.92
N THR A 32 -15.19 6.42 8.56
CA THR A 32 -14.30 5.55 9.33
C THR A 32 -12.95 5.39 8.61
N THR A 33 -12.01 4.66 9.23
CA THR A 33 -10.75 4.27 8.57
C THR A 33 -10.97 3.52 7.26
N LYS A 34 -12.16 2.91 7.06
CA LYS A 34 -12.50 2.22 5.81
C LYS A 34 -12.48 3.15 4.60
N ALA A 35 -12.85 4.42 4.77
CA ALA A 35 -12.81 5.37 3.67
C ALA A 35 -11.40 5.47 3.06
N MET A 36 -10.36 5.60 3.90
CA MET A 36 -8.97 5.68 3.43
C MET A 36 -8.40 4.31 3.04
N ASP A 37 -8.75 3.24 3.78
CA ASP A 37 -8.30 1.88 3.48
C ASP A 37 -8.83 1.40 2.12
N ASP A 38 -10.13 1.58 1.86
CA ASP A 38 -10.77 1.14 0.63
C ASP A 38 -10.38 2.04 -0.56
N SER A 39 -10.27 3.36 -0.37
CA SER A 39 -9.77 4.24 -1.44
C SER A 39 -8.33 3.89 -1.82
N ALA A 40 -7.46 3.58 -0.85
CA ALA A 40 -6.11 3.09 -1.13
C ALA A 40 -6.12 1.72 -1.83
N ALA A 41 -7.00 0.81 -1.41
CA ALA A 41 -7.15 -0.52 -2.01
C ALA A 41 -7.66 -0.48 -3.46
N HIS A 42 -8.35 0.58 -3.88
CA HIS A 42 -8.84 0.78 -5.25
C HIS A 42 -8.04 1.81 -6.05
N GLY A 43 -6.98 2.38 -5.48
CA GLY A 43 -6.08 3.31 -6.18
C GLY A 43 -6.59 4.74 -6.29
N HIS A 44 -7.61 5.13 -5.52
CA HIS A 44 -8.18 6.49 -5.49
C HIS A 44 -7.31 7.44 -4.66
N LEU A 45 -6.10 7.73 -5.15
CA LEU A 45 -5.08 8.54 -4.47
C LEU A 45 -5.56 9.96 -4.14
N ASP A 46 -6.38 10.55 -4.99
CA ASP A 46 -7.01 11.85 -4.79
C ASP A 46 -7.88 11.87 -3.53
N ILE A 47 -8.69 10.83 -3.32
CA ILE A 47 -9.50 10.65 -2.12
C ILE A 47 -8.60 10.38 -0.90
N VAL A 48 -7.56 9.54 -1.03
CA VAL A 48 -6.60 9.30 0.06
C VAL A 48 -5.94 10.60 0.53
N LYS A 49 -5.51 11.45 -0.41
CA LYS A 49 -4.95 12.78 -0.10
C LYS A 49 -5.98 13.67 0.58
N PHE A 50 -7.18 13.77 0.03
CA PHE A 50 -8.25 14.57 0.60
C PHE A 50 -8.57 14.16 2.03
N LEU A 51 -8.76 12.86 2.28
CA LEU A 51 -9.04 12.32 3.61
C LEU A 51 -7.85 12.54 4.55
N HIS A 52 -6.60 12.42 4.08
CA HIS A 52 -5.42 12.69 4.91
C HIS A 52 -5.34 14.16 5.35
N GLU A 53 -5.69 15.10 4.46
CA GLU A 53 -5.58 16.54 4.72
C GLU A 53 -6.76 17.08 5.55
N ASN A 54 -7.95 16.49 5.42
CA ASN A 54 -9.20 17.07 5.96
C ASN A 54 -9.85 16.22 7.07
N ARG A 55 -9.36 15.00 7.31
CA ARG A 55 -9.92 14.06 8.31
C ARG A 55 -8.83 13.52 9.24
N THR A 56 -9.25 13.03 10.40
CA THR A 56 -8.33 12.58 11.47
C THR A 56 -8.38 11.06 11.69
N GLU A 57 -9.31 10.37 11.04
CA GLU A 57 -9.52 8.93 11.16
C GLU A 57 -8.31 8.14 10.65
N GLY A 58 -7.64 8.66 9.62
CA GLY A 58 -6.44 8.03 9.04
C GLY A 58 -6.72 6.70 8.34
N CYS A 59 -5.69 5.87 8.28
CA CYS A 59 -5.74 4.54 7.66
C CYS A 59 -5.10 3.47 8.55
N SER A 60 -5.40 2.22 8.24
CA SER A 60 -4.76 1.06 8.85
C SER A 60 -3.69 0.45 7.95
N SER A 61 -3.01 -0.59 8.43
CA SER A 61 -2.07 -1.38 7.59
C SER A 61 -2.74 -2.01 6.36
N CYS A 62 -4.07 -2.11 6.34
CA CYS A 62 -4.81 -2.60 5.19
C CYS A 62 -4.64 -1.67 3.98
N ALA A 63 -4.65 -0.35 4.15
CA ALA A 63 -4.41 0.61 3.07
C ALA A 63 -3.09 0.31 2.34
N PHE A 64 -2.00 0.16 3.09
CA PHE A 64 -0.68 -0.10 2.53
C PHE A 64 -0.60 -1.47 1.86
N ASN A 65 -1.10 -2.52 2.54
CA ASN A 65 -1.07 -3.88 2.02
C ASN A 65 -1.86 -4.02 0.72
N SER A 66 -3.06 -3.47 0.67
CA SER A 66 -3.95 -3.57 -0.49
C SER A 66 -3.43 -2.69 -1.64
N ALA A 67 -2.99 -1.46 -1.36
CA ALA A 67 -2.37 -0.60 -2.38
C ALA A 67 -1.13 -1.26 -2.98
N ALA A 68 -0.30 -1.91 -2.15
CA ALA A 68 0.84 -2.65 -2.62
C ALA A 68 0.41 -3.85 -3.47
N GLN A 69 -0.52 -4.70 -3.01
CA GLN A 69 -0.98 -5.91 -3.73
C GLN A 69 -1.62 -5.61 -5.09
N ASN A 70 -2.29 -4.46 -5.21
CA ASN A 70 -2.97 -4.05 -6.43
C ASN A 70 -2.10 -3.16 -7.34
N GLY A 71 -0.83 -2.94 -7.00
CA GLY A 71 0.10 -2.21 -7.86
C GLY A 71 -0.01 -0.69 -7.83
N PHE A 72 -0.69 -0.10 -6.85
CA PHE A 72 -0.91 1.35 -6.80
C PHE A 72 0.32 2.08 -6.24
N LEU A 73 1.38 2.16 -7.04
CA LEU A 73 2.68 2.73 -6.66
C LEU A 73 2.58 4.13 -6.04
N ASP A 74 1.80 5.03 -6.64
CA ASP A 74 1.70 6.40 -6.14
C ASP A 74 1.00 6.47 -4.78
N THR A 75 0.03 5.59 -4.54
CA THR A 75 -0.60 5.39 -3.23
C THR A 75 0.39 4.83 -2.23
N VAL A 76 1.17 3.81 -2.60
CA VAL A 76 2.22 3.23 -1.74
C VAL A 76 3.27 4.28 -1.36
N LYS A 77 3.73 5.10 -2.32
CA LYS A 77 4.65 6.21 -2.07
C LYS A 77 4.07 7.24 -1.12
N PHE A 78 2.80 7.61 -1.32
CA PHE A 78 2.11 8.56 -0.46
C PHE A 78 2.00 8.02 0.98
N LEU A 79 1.52 6.78 1.13
CA LEU A 79 1.37 6.15 2.44
C LEU A 79 2.73 5.99 3.13
N HIS A 80 3.77 5.58 2.42
CA HIS A 80 5.11 5.47 2.98
C HIS A 80 5.66 6.81 3.48
N LYS A 81 5.37 7.90 2.76
CA LYS A 81 5.84 9.25 3.12
C LYS A 81 5.18 9.80 4.38
N TYR A 82 3.87 9.61 4.52
CA TYR A 82 3.09 10.26 5.59
C TYR A 82 2.76 9.33 6.76
N TYR A 83 2.88 8.02 6.57
CA TYR A 83 2.63 7.01 7.59
C TYR A 83 3.80 6.00 7.64
N PRO A 84 5.00 6.42 8.09
CA PRO A 84 6.19 5.57 8.07
C PRO A 84 6.07 4.32 8.97
N ASP A 85 5.20 4.37 9.98
CA ASP A 85 4.89 3.24 10.86
C ASP A 85 4.01 2.18 10.18
N LEU A 86 3.30 2.55 9.09
CA LEU A 86 2.55 1.61 8.25
C LEU A 86 3.54 0.92 7.30
N ASN A 87 3.65 -0.40 7.45
CA ASN A 87 4.56 -1.20 6.65
C ASN A 87 3.82 -2.33 5.91
N CYS A 88 4.40 -2.76 4.80
CA CYS A 88 3.89 -3.88 4.02
C CYS A 88 4.05 -5.18 4.81
N SER A 89 3.00 -5.99 4.83
CA SER A 89 3.07 -7.34 5.36
C SER A 89 3.89 -8.23 4.43
N ALA A 90 4.55 -9.21 5.03
CA ALA A 90 5.20 -10.32 4.34
C ALA A 90 4.34 -10.97 3.23
N LYS A 91 3.02 -11.07 3.47
CA LYS A 91 2.05 -11.67 2.55
C LYS A 91 1.76 -10.77 1.35
N ALA A 92 1.58 -9.46 1.57
CA ALA A 92 1.37 -8.50 0.49
C ALA A 92 2.57 -8.44 -0.46
N LEU A 93 3.79 -8.46 0.09
CA LEU A 93 5.03 -8.58 -0.69
C LEU A 93 5.09 -9.87 -1.52
N TYR A 94 4.70 -11.00 -0.92
CA TYR A 94 4.70 -12.29 -1.60
C TYR A 94 3.73 -12.31 -2.80
N TYR A 95 2.53 -11.74 -2.67
CA TYR A 95 1.57 -11.68 -3.79
C TYR A 95 2.08 -10.80 -4.94
N ASN A 96 2.66 -9.64 -4.63
CA ASN A 96 3.33 -8.80 -5.64
C ASN A 96 4.43 -9.53 -6.39
N ALA A 97 5.19 -10.35 -5.66
CA ALA A 97 6.21 -11.21 -6.23
C ALA A 97 5.67 -12.54 -6.76
N SER A 98 4.36 -12.80 -6.78
CA SER A 98 3.80 -14.02 -7.38
C SER A 98 3.10 -13.71 -8.71
N ASP A 99 2.48 -12.54 -8.84
CA ASP A 99 1.79 -12.05 -10.05
C ASP A 99 2.73 -11.23 -10.98
N MET A 100 3.93 -11.78 -11.15
CA MET A 100 5.23 -11.20 -11.58
C MET A 100 5.31 -10.35 -12.87
N VAL A 101 4.21 -10.01 -13.54
CA VAL A 101 4.25 -9.21 -14.79
C VAL A 101 3.77 -7.77 -14.60
N GLN A 102 2.96 -7.47 -13.58
CA GLN A 102 2.22 -6.20 -13.57
C GLN A 102 2.73 -5.14 -12.58
N PHE A 103 3.44 -5.50 -11.50
CA PHE A 103 3.74 -4.59 -10.37
C PHE A 103 5.22 -4.51 -9.95
N HIS A 104 6.14 -4.58 -10.92
CA HIS A 104 7.60 -4.53 -10.69
C HIS A 104 8.04 -3.25 -9.97
N ASP A 105 7.45 -2.12 -10.34
CA ASP A 105 7.70 -0.79 -9.81
C ASP A 105 7.40 -0.67 -8.30
N VAL A 106 6.32 -1.28 -7.84
CA VAL A 106 6.00 -1.39 -6.42
C VAL A 106 7.04 -2.23 -5.70
N LEU A 107 7.41 -3.39 -6.23
CA LEU A 107 8.41 -4.24 -5.59
C LEU A 107 9.78 -3.54 -5.51
N GLU A 108 10.20 -2.87 -6.58
CA GLU A 108 11.43 -2.08 -6.63
C GLU A 108 11.43 -0.98 -5.56
N PHE A 109 10.31 -0.25 -5.42
CA PHE A 109 10.16 0.78 -4.40
C PHE A 109 10.28 0.21 -2.99
N LEU A 110 9.60 -0.91 -2.70
CA LEU A 110 9.62 -1.55 -1.39
C LEU A 110 11.02 -2.09 -1.02
N LEU A 111 11.73 -2.66 -2.00
CA LEU A 111 13.10 -3.14 -1.83
C LEU A 111 14.08 -1.99 -1.55
N THR A 112 13.93 -0.88 -2.28
CA THR A 112 14.78 0.31 -2.15
C THR A 112 14.64 0.96 -0.79
N ASN A 113 13.42 1.04 -0.25
CA ASN A 113 13.16 1.62 1.07
C ASN A 113 13.40 0.64 2.24
N LYS A 114 13.99 -0.52 1.98
CA LYS A 114 14.34 -1.55 2.99
C LYS A 114 13.18 -1.92 3.92
N MET A 115 11.96 -1.89 3.41
CA MET A 115 10.77 -2.26 4.16
C MET A 115 10.87 -3.76 4.49
N THR A 116 11.22 -4.05 5.75
CA THR A 116 11.80 -5.31 6.26
C THR A 116 11.22 -6.60 5.69
N PHE A 117 12.10 -7.51 5.25
CA PHE A 117 11.73 -8.85 4.78
C PHE A 117 12.09 -9.91 5.82
N ALA A 118 11.19 -10.86 6.04
CA ALA A 118 11.58 -12.13 6.65
C ALA A 118 12.52 -12.88 5.68
N SER A 119 13.66 -13.36 6.17
CA SER A 119 14.70 -14.00 5.33
C SER A 119 14.17 -15.13 4.45
N HIS A 120 13.16 -15.88 4.92
CA HIS A 120 12.55 -16.97 4.16
C HIS A 120 11.82 -16.51 2.90
N ILE A 121 11.14 -15.35 2.97
CA ILE A 121 10.36 -14.80 1.86
C ILE A 121 11.29 -14.30 0.76
N THR A 122 12.36 -13.61 1.13
CA THR A 122 13.38 -13.13 0.19
C THR A 122 14.04 -14.29 -0.57
N THR A 123 14.33 -15.41 0.09
CA THR A 123 14.92 -16.60 -0.55
C THR A 123 13.97 -17.23 -1.56
N LYS A 124 12.67 -17.33 -1.25
CA LYS A 124 11.67 -17.90 -2.17
C LYS A 124 11.49 -17.02 -3.41
N ILE A 125 11.36 -15.71 -3.20
CA ILE A 125 11.30 -14.71 -4.28
C ILE A 125 12.57 -14.79 -5.15
N LEU A 126 13.77 -14.87 -4.55
CA LEU A 126 15.02 -15.01 -5.32
C LEU A 126 15.07 -16.26 -6.21
N ILE A 127 14.48 -17.38 -5.78
CA ILE A 127 14.42 -18.62 -6.59
C ILE A 127 13.47 -18.42 -7.78
N GLU A 128 12.31 -17.80 -7.58
CA GLU A 128 11.32 -17.52 -8.63
C GLU A 128 11.88 -16.52 -9.67
N TYR A 129 12.55 -15.46 -9.20
CA TYR A 129 13.22 -14.46 -10.05
C TYR A 129 14.42 -14.98 -10.86
N LYS A 130 14.99 -16.14 -10.51
CA LYS A 130 16.13 -16.75 -11.25
C LYS A 130 15.72 -17.24 -12.65
N TYR A 131 14.44 -17.52 -12.86
CA TYR A 131 13.92 -18.15 -14.08
C TYR A 131 13.15 -17.19 -15.01
N GLN A 132 12.99 -15.91 -14.64
CA GLN A 132 12.33 -14.89 -15.46
C GLN A 132 13.28 -13.73 -15.80
N HIS A 133 13.02 -13.01 -16.90
CA HIS A 133 13.87 -11.97 -17.50
C HIS A 133 14.04 -10.67 -16.66
N TYR A 134 13.79 -10.69 -15.35
CA TYR A 134 13.83 -9.51 -14.46
C TYR A 134 15.16 -9.42 -13.68
N TYR A 135 16.26 -9.24 -14.41
CA TYR A 135 17.62 -9.21 -13.84
C TYR A 135 17.83 -8.10 -12.80
N GLU A 136 17.18 -6.94 -12.96
CA GLU A 136 17.34 -5.78 -12.08
C GLU A 136 16.69 -6.01 -10.70
N CYS A 137 15.43 -6.44 -10.65
CA CYS A 137 14.78 -6.86 -9.41
C CYS A 137 15.54 -8.00 -8.72
N HIS A 138 16.00 -9.01 -9.48
CA HIS A 138 16.78 -10.11 -8.91
C HIS A 138 18.08 -9.60 -8.25
N SER A 139 18.77 -8.66 -8.90
CA SER A 139 19.99 -8.03 -8.38
C SER A 139 19.70 -7.25 -7.08
N LEU A 140 18.62 -6.46 -7.05
CA LEU A 140 18.18 -5.70 -5.87
C LEU A 140 17.81 -6.62 -4.71
N LEU A 141 17.01 -7.66 -4.96
CA LEU A 141 16.64 -8.69 -3.98
C LEU A 141 17.87 -9.37 -3.37
N LYS A 142 18.86 -9.70 -4.21
CA LYS A 142 20.09 -10.38 -3.76
C LYS A 142 20.93 -9.46 -2.89
N LYS A 143 21.09 -8.19 -3.27
CA LYS A 143 21.77 -7.17 -2.44
C LYS A 143 21.05 -6.98 -1.11
N HIS A 144 19.73 -6.87 -1.13
CA HIS A 144 18.92 -6.70 0.07
C HIS A 144 19.08 -7.91 1.01
N PHE A 145 18.97 -9.14 0.51
CA PHE A 145 19.17 -10.37 1.27
C PHE A 145 20.56 -10.46 1.94
N ILE A 146 21.62 -10.09 1.22
CA ILE A 146 22.98 -10.06 1.77
C ILE A 146 23.07 -9.06 2.93
N SER A 147 22.50 -7.86 2.77
CA SER A 147 22.52 -6.83 3.82
C SER A 147 21.81 -7.26 5.11
N LEU A 148 20.68 -7.98 5.00
CA LEU A 148 19.92 -8.49 6.15
C LEU A 148 20.67 -9.57 6.94
N ASN A 149 21.54 -10.35 6.28
CA ASN A 149 22.31 -11.41 6.93
C ASN A 149 23.64 -10.93 7.52
N GLN A 150 24.13 -9.76 7.09
CA GLN A 150 25.33 -9.12 7.67
C GLN A 150 25.02 -8.36 8.97
N SER A 151 23.80 -7.84 9.14
CA SER A 151 23.36 -7.14 10.36
C SER A 151 22.98 -8.05 11.53
N LYS A 152 23.14 -9.38 11.38
CA LYS A 152 22.83 -10.40 12.40
C LYS A 152 24.10 -11.08 12.97
N LYS A 153 25.28 -10.56 12.67
CA LYS A 153 26.58 -10.95 13.27
C LYS A 153 27.06 -9.84 14.18
#